data_AF-A0AAW1H1I7-F1
#
_entry.id   AF-A0AAW1H1I7-F1
#
_cell.length_a   1.000
_cell.length_b   1.000
_cell.length_c   1.000
_cell.angle_alpha   90.00
_cell.angle_beta   90.00
_cell.angle_gamma   90.00
#
_symmetry.space_group_name_H-M   'P 1'
#
loop_
_entity.id
_entity.type
_entity.pdbx_description
1 polymer ?
#
loop_
_entity_poly.entity_id
_entity_poly.type
_entity_poly.pdbx_seq_one_letter_code
_entity_poly.pdbx_strand_id
1 'polypeptide(L)'
;MMNSSSKVLSVRALNWSSTHDCCLSWEGIGCDDSGWVTHLLLPSRELKGNISTSLGNLKSLRQLNLSDNLLHGVIPYGFFLPH
;
A
#
# COMPACT_ATOMS: atom_id res chain seq x y z
N MET A 1 -2.03 31.03 -26.35
CA MET A 1 -3.04 29.95 -26.18
C MET A 1 -2.29 28.63 -26.11
N MET A 2 -2.09 28.08 -24.92
CA MET A 2 -1.55 26.73 -24.74
C MET A 2 -2.68 25.87 -24.20
N ASN A 3 -3.25 25.03 -25.06
CA ASN A 3 -4.25 24.03 -24.71
C ASN A 3 -3.55 22.70 -24.42
N SER A 4 -2.70 22.67 -23.39
CA SER A 4 -2.17 21.38 -22.93
C SER A 4 -3.22 20.71 -22.06
N SER A 5 -4.16 20.00 -22.68
CA SER A 5 -4.83 18.87 -22.03
C SER A 5 -3.80 17.77 -21.79
N SER A 6 -2.87 18.04 -20.88
CA SER A 6 -2.24 16.97 -20.14
C SER A 6 -3.34 16.44 -19.23
N LYS A 7 -4.15 15.50 -19.75
CA LYS A 7 -4.67 14.46 -18.86
C LYS A 7 -3.42 13.85 -18.25
N VAL A 8 -3.00 14.38 -17.10
CA VAL A 8 -2.16 13.62 -16.17
C VAL A 8 -2.91 12.30 -16.09
N LEU A 9 -2.31 11.24 -16.62
CA LEU A 9 -2.85 9.90 -16.49
C LEU A 9 -3.13 9.80 -14.99
N SER A 10 -4.41 9.78 -14.62
CA SER A 10 -4.83 9.86 -13.23
C SER A 10 -4.32 8.58 -12.61
N VAL A 11 -3.08 8.59 -12.12
CA VAL A 11 -2.59 7.62 -11.18
C VAL A 11 -3.68 7.55 -10.13
N ARG A 12 -4.22 6.36 -9.89
CA ARG A 12 -5.22 6.16 -8.85
C ARG A 12 -4.52 6.44 -7.53
N ALA A 13 -4.57 7.71 -7.12
CA ALA A 13 -3.96 8.18 -5.90
C ALA A 13 -4.71 7.53 -4.73
N LEU A 14 -3.96 6.85 -3.87
CA LEU A 14 -4.49 6.36 -2.61
C LEU A 14 -4.85 7.56 -1.73
N ASN A 15 -5.87 7.40 -0.89
CA ASN A 15 -6.27 8.43 0.08
C ASN A 15 -5.38 8.42 1.35
N TRP A 16 -4.18 7.85 1.26
CA TRP A 16 -3.27 7.73 2.38
C TRP A 16 -2.72 9.10 2.75
N SER A 17 -2.93 9.51 4.00
CA SER A 17 -2.46 10.78 4.53
C SER A 17 -1.90 10.58 5.93
N SER A 18 -0.72 11.14 6.17
CA SER A 18 -0.09 11.16 7.49
C SER A 18 -0.84 12.01 8.52
N THR A 19 -1.84 12.79 8.10
CA THR A 19 -2.65 13.63 9.00
C THR A 19 -3.88 12.92 9.55
N HIS A 20 -4.18 11.71 9.07
CA HIS A 20 -5.35 10.92 9.49
C HIS A 20 -4.93 9.55 9.96
N ASP A 21 -5.74 8.97 10.86
CA ASP A 21 -5.56 7.59 11.30
C ASP A 21 -5.76 6.64 10.11
N CYS A 22 -4.75 5.79 9.88
CA CYS A 22 -4.77 4.81 8.82
C CYS A 22 -5.90 3.79 8.97
N CYS A 23 -6.20 3.37 10.20
CA CYS A 23 -7.21 2.37 10.50
C CYS A 23 -8.64 2.87 10.27
N LEU A 24 -8.84 4.19 10.21
CA LEU A 24 -10.16 4.80 10.03
C LEU A 24 -10.45 5.23 8.60
N SER A 25 -9.41 5.55 7.82
CA SER A 25 -9.59 6.29 6.57
C SER A 25 -8.80 5.75 5.38
N TRP A 26 -7.71 5.01 5.60
CA TRP A 26 -6.85 4.62 4.49
C TRP A 26 -7.46 3.46 3.71
N GLU A 27 -7.56 3.67 2.41
CA GLU A 27 -8.00 2.67 1.46
C GLU A 27 -7.10 1.44 1.54
N GLY A 28 -7.73 0.28 1.65
CA GLY A 28 -7.04 -1.00 1.67
C GLY A 28 -6.36 -1.35 3.00
N ILE A 29 -6.43 -0.51 4.02
CA ILE A 29 -5.90 -0.83 5.37
C ILE A 29 -7.04 -1.31 6.27
N GLY A 30 -6.82 -2.45 6.92
CA GLY A 30 -7.67 -2.95 8.00
C GLY A 30 -6.86 -3.15 9.28
N CYS A 31 -7.44 -2.82 10.42
CA CYS A 31 -6.83 -2.98 11.74
C CYS A 31 -7.69 -3.84 12.67
N ASP A 32 -7.08 -4.42 13.71
CA ASP A 32 -7.81 -5.07 14.80
C ASP A 32 -8.26 -4.06 15.88
N ASP A 33 -8.97 -4.55 16.91
CA ASP A 33 -9.47 -3.74 18.03
C ASP A 33 -8.35 -3.08 18.86
N SER A 34 -7.11 -3.55 18.73
CA SER A 34 -5.93 -2.98 19.39
C SER A 34 -5.20 -1.95 18.51
N GLY A 35 -5.71 -1.67 17.31
CA GLY A 35 -5.14 -0.72 16.36
C GLY A 35 -3.98 -1.28 15.53
N TRP A 36 -3.72 -2.58 15.56
CA TRP A 36 -2.67 -3.18 14.74
C TRP A 36 -3.18 -3.45 13.32
N VAL A 37 -2.38 -3.07 12.32
CA VAL A 37 -2.69 -3.37 10.92
C VAL A 37 -2.69 -4.88 10.71
N THR A 38 -3.84 -5.42 10.33
CA THR A 38 -4.05 -6.84 10.05
C THR A 38 -4.15 -7.12 8.57
N HIS A 39 -4.57 -6.17 7.74
CA HIS A 39 -4.76 -6.39 6.31
C HIS A 39 -4.30 -5.17 5.48
N LEU A 40 -3.59 -5.44 4.38
CA LEU A 40 -3.23 -4.46 3.35
C LEU A 40 -3.67 -5.01 1.97
N LEU A 41 -4.75 -4.44 1.43
CA LEU A 41 -5.41 -4.91 0.21
C LEU A 41 -5.48 -3.79 -0.82
N LEU A 42 -4.56 -3.80 -1.78
CA LEU A 42 -4.47 -2.83 -2.87
C LEU A 42 -4.35 -3.52 -4.25
N PRO A 43 -5.26 -4.42 -4.64
CA PRO A 43 -5.22 -5.03 -5.96
C PRO A 43 -5.52 -4.00 -7.06
N SER A 44 -4.85 -4.13 -8.21
CA SER A 44 -5.13 -3.33 -9.42
C SER A 44 -5.07 -1.81 -9.22
N ARG A 45 -4.06 -1.35 -8.48
CA ARG A 45 -3.83 0.09 -8.17
C ARG A 45 -2.71 0.72 -8.98
N GLU A 46 -2.18 0.01 -9.97
CA GLU A 46 -1.08 0.48 -10.81
C GLU A 46 0.15 0.92 -10.00
N LEU A 47 0.33 0.36 -8.79
CA LEU A 47 1.48 0.67 -7.93
C LEU A 47 2.77 0.25 -8.63
N LYS A 48 3.77 1.13 -8.63
CA LYS A 48 5.08 0.93 -9.29
C LYS A 48 6.20 0.96 -8.28
N GLY A 49 7.28 0.24 -8.56
CA GLY A 49 8.48 0.20 -7.74
C GLY A 49 8.64 -1.12 -6.98
N ASN A 50 9.43 -1.09 -5.92
CA ASN A 50 9.78 -2.26 -5.12
C ASN A 50 8.97 -2.32 -3.82
N ILE A 51 8.78 -3.53 -3.29
CA ILE A 51 8.22 -3.73 -1.96
C ILE A 51 9.25 -3.29 -0.91
N SER A 52 8.87 -2.40 0.00
CA SER A 52 9.74 -1.91 1.08
C SER A 52 9.94 -2.95 2.18
N THR A 53 11.14 -3.02 2.76
CA THR A 53 11.43 -3.83 3.96
C THR A 53 10.53 -3.46 5.15
N SER A 54 10.06 -2.21 5.21
CA SER A 54 9.16 -1.73 6.27
C SER A 54 7.83 -2.46 6.33
N LEU A 55 7.41 -3.14 5.26
CA LEU A 55 6.21 -3.97 5.27
C LEU A 55 6.34 -5.14 6.27
N GLY A 56 7.56 -5.63 6.50
CA GLY A 56 7.84 -6.65 7.52
C GLY A 56 7.62 -6.16 8.96
N ASN A 57 7.59 -4.85 9.21
CA ASN A 57 7.32 -4.31 10.55
C ASN A 57 5.85 -4.46 10.96
N LEU A 58 4.94 -4.78 10.03
CA LEU A 58 3.53 -5.03 10.31
C LEU A 58 3.35 -6.43 10.89
N LYS A 59 3.75 -6.62 12.15
CA LYS A 59 3.79 -7.95 12.81
C LYS A 59 2.43 -8.65 12.91
N SER A 60 1.35 -7.88 12.94
CA SER A 60 -0.02 -8.40 13.01
C SER A 60 -0.66 -8.62 11.64
N LEU A 61 0.07 -8.38 10.54
CA LEU A 61 -0.44 -8.51 9.19
C LEU A 61 -0.74 -9.99 8.87
N ARG A 62 -1.99 -10.25 8.51
CA ARG A 62 -2.54 -11.58 8.20
C ARG A 62 -2.88 -11.74 6.73
N GLN A 63 -3.21 -10.64 6.03
CA GLN A 63 -3.48 -10.67 4.59
C GLN A 63 -2.77 -9.51 3.91
N LEU A 64 -2.08 -9.84 2.83
CA LEU A 64 -1.44 -8.90 1.93
C LEU A 64 -1.89 -9.25 0.51
N ASN A 65 -2.58 -8.30 -0.13
CA ASN A 65 -2.92 -8.43 -1.54
C ASN A 65 -2.43 -7.19 -2.31
N LEU A 66 -1.38 -7.39 -3.10
CA LEU A 66 -0.83 -6.39 -4.01
C LEU A 66 -0.91 -6.88 -5.47
N SER A 67 -1.83 -7.80 -5.78
CA SER A 67 -1.98 -8.38 -7.13
C SER A 67 -2.30 -7.31 -8.18
N ASP A 68 -1.97 -7.61 -9.43
CA ASP A 68 -2.31 -6.76 -10.58
C ASP A 68 -1.76 -5.32 -10.48
N ASN A 69 -0.63 -5.17 -9.79
CA ASN A 69 0.16 -3.95 -9.77
C ASN A 69 1.40 -4.08 -10.68
N LEU A 70 2.14 -2.98 -10.82
CA LEU A 70 3.35 -2.86 -11.63
C LEU A 70 4.60 -2.91 -10.73
N LEU A 71 4.52 -3.69 -9.64
CA LEU A 71 5.59 -3.89 -8.67
C LEU A 71 6.67 -4.80 -9.28
N HIS A 72 7.93 -4.52 -8.96
CA HIS A 72 9.08 -5.25 -9.47
C HIS A 72 10.20 -5.31 -8.43
N GLY A 73 11.26 -6.05 -8.76
CA GLY A 73 12.40 -6.27 -7.88
C GLY A 73 12.21 -7.46 -6.95
N VAL A 74 12.94 -7.47 -5.84
CA VAL A 74 12.98 -8.60 -4.89
C VAL A 74 12.00 -8.41 -3.75
N ILE A 75 11.42 -9.54 -3.28
CA ILE A 75 10.70 -9.56 -2.01
C ILE A 75 11.74 -9.39 -0.90
N PRO A 76 11.61 -8.38 -0.01
CA PRO A 76 12.61 -8.15 1.01
C PRO A 76 12.69 -9.28 2.04
N TYR A 77 13.90 -9.66 2.45
CA TYR A 77 14.13 -10.70 3.46
C TYR A 77 13.41 -10.46 4.78
N GLY A 78 13.23 -9.20 5.17
CA GLY A 78 12.51 -8.82 6.39
C GLY A 78 11.06 -9.32 6.43
N PHE A 79 10.48 -9.67 5.28
CA PHE A 79 9.14 -10.27 5.21
C PHE A 79 9.10 -11.71 5.74
N PHE A 80 10.23 -12.42 5.72
CA PHE A 80 10.32 -13.84 6.10
C PHE A 80 10.88 -14.05 7.51
N LEU A 81 11.16 -12.96 8.25
CA LEU A 81 11.72 -13.09 9.59
C LEU A 81 10.62 -13.48 10.58
N PRO A 82 10.82 -14.55 11.38
CA PRO A 82 9.92 -14.86 12.48
C PRO A 82 9.98 -13.73 13.52
N HIS A 83 8.81 -13.28 13.97
CA HIS A 83 8.64 -12.18 14.90
C HIS A 83 8.30 -12.64 16.32
#